data_AF-A0A9E0U3U6-F1
#
_entry.id   AF-A0A9E0U3U6-F1
#
_cell.length_a   1.000
_cell.length_b   1.000
_cell.length_c   1.000
_cell.angle_alpha   90.00
_cell.angle_beta   90.00
_cell.angle_gamma   90.00
#
_symmetry.space_group_name_H-M   'P 1'
#
loop_
_entity.id
_entity.type
_entity.pdbx_description
1 polymer ?
#
loop_
_entity_poly.entity_id
_entity_poly.type
_entity_poly.pdbx_seq_one_letter_code
_entity_poly.pdbx_strand_id
1 'polypeptide(L)' 'MAWQELLNTPAGLSSLGVIVFVVVIGIAMGRYYTRKMDEDAAGQQ' A
#
# COMPACT_ATOMS: atom_id res chain seq x y z
N MET A 1 18.00 -13.80 12.22
CA MET A 1 17.40 -13.15 11.03
C MET A 1 16.23 -12.32 11.50
N ALA A 2 16.25 -10.99 11.37
CA ALA A 2 15.12 -10.14 11.81
C ALA A 2 13.79 -10.58 11.18
N TRP A 3 13.84 -11.10 9.94
CA TRP A 3 12.71 -11.73 9.24
C TRP A 3 12.04 -12.88 9.99
N GLN A 4 12.80 -13.72 10.69
CA GLN A 4 12.25 -14.83 11.46
C GLN A 4 11.55 -14.34 12.73
N GLU A 5 12.02 -13.27 13.36
CA GLU A 5 11.38 -12.67 14.54
C GLU A 5 10.10 -11.92 14.19
N LEU A 6 10.07 -11.28 13.01
CA LEU A 6 8.89 -10.61 12.49
C LEU A 6 7.75 -11.59 12.16
N LEU A 7 8.08 -12.77 11.63
CA LEU A 7 7.09 -13.76 11.19
C LEU A 7 6.66 -14.76 12.27
N ASN A 8 7.48 -15.00 13.30
CA ASN A 8 7.19 -16.00 14.33
C ASN A 8 6.77 -15.42 15.68
N THR A 9 6.81 -14.09 15.87
CA THR A 9 6.47 -13.44 17.14
C THR A 9 5.17 -12.64 17.02
N PRO A 10 4.25 -12.67 18.02
CA PRO A 10 3.00 -11.91 17.99
C PRO A 10 3.19 -10.40 17.75
N ALA A 11 4.25 -9.82 18.30
CA ALA A 11 4.62 -8.42 18.09
C ALA A 11 5.24 -8.14 16.70
N GLY A 12 5.92 -9.14 16.13
CA GLY A 12 6.43 -9.07 14.76
C GLY A 12 5.29 -9.03 13.75
N LEU A 13 4.30 -9.91 13.94
CA LEU A 13 3.11 -10.00 13.08
C LEU A 13 2.27 -8.72 13.09
N SER A 14 2.11 -8.08 14.25
CA SER A 14 1.37 -6.83 14.34
C SER A 14 2.07 -5.69 13.59
N SER A 15 3.40 -5.61 13.65
CA SER A 15 4.19 -4.63 12.89
C SER A 15 4.12 -4.89 11.37
N LEU A 16 4.10 -6.15 10.94
CA LEU A 16 3.88 -6.54 9.53
C LEU A 16 2.48 -6.11 9.04
N GLY A 17 1.46 -6.21 9.89
CA GLY A 17 0.12 -5.72 9.56
C GLY A 17 0.09 -4.23 9.22
N VAL A 18 0.83 -3.40 9.98
CA VAL A 18 0.96 -1.96 9.72
C VAL A 18 1.67 -1.70 8.39
N ILE A 19 2.75 -2.43 8.10
CA ILE A 19 3.47 -2.29 6.83
C ILE A 19 2.54 -2.60 5.66
N VAL A 20 1.79 -3.71 5.72
CA VAL A 20 0.83 -4.08 4.68
C VAL A 20 -0.26 -3.01 4.55
N PHE A 21 -0.76 -2.47 5.65
CA PHE A 21 -1.78 -1.42 5.64
C PHE A 21 -1.30 -0.15 4.90
N VAL A 22 -0.09 0.32 5.19
CA VAL A 22 0.49 1.50 4.52
C VAL A 22 0.70 1.25 3.02
N VAL A 23 1.17 0.05 2.64
CA VAL A 23 1.34 -0.33 1.24
C VAL A 23 0.00 -0.32 0.50
N VAL A 24 -1.06 -0.87 1.10
CA VAL A 24 -2.41 -0.88 0.51
C VAL A 24 -2.92 0.55 0.29
N ILE A 25 -2.74 1.45 1.27
CA ILE A 25 -3.12 2.86 1.10
C ILE A 25 -2.33 3.54 -0.01
N GLY A 26 -1.01 3.31 -0.07
CA GLY A 26 -0.16 3.85 -1.13
C GLY A 26 -0.61 3.42 -2.53
N ILE A 27 -0.95 2.14 -2.69
CA ILE A 27 -1.48 1.60 -3.95
C ILE A 27 -2.86 2.19 -4.25
N ALA A 28 -3.74 2.30 -3.25
CA ALA A 28 -5.08 2.87 -3.43
C ALA A 28 -5.03 4.35 -3.86
N MET A 29 -4.20 5.15 -3.19
CA MET A 29 -3.91 6.54 -3.57
C MET A 29 -3.33 6.61 -4.98
N GLY A 30 -2.29 5.83 -5.28
CA GLY A 30 -1.69 5.79 -6.61
C GLY A 30 -2.72 5.44 -7.69
N ARG A 31 -3.55 4.42 -7.46
CA ARG A 31 -4.62 4.02 -8.39
C ARG A 31 -5.70 5.07 -8.56
N TYR A 32 -6.07 5.78 -7.48
CA TYR A 32 -7.02 6.90 -7.55
C TYR A 32 -6.44 8.08 -8.34
N TYR A 33 -5.18 8.46 -8.07
CA TYR A 33 -4.50 9.53 -8.81
C TYR A 33 -4.31 9.18 -10.29
N THR A 34 -3.86 7.97 -10.63
CA THR A 34 -3.73 7.55 -12.03
C THR A 34 -5.08 7.58 -12.75
N ARG A 35 -6.17 7.15 -12.10
CA ARG A 35 -7.52 7.22 -12.68
C ARG A 35 -7.98 8.66 -12.89
N LYS A 36 -7.74 9.54 -11.93
CA LYS A 36 -8.03 10.97 -12.04
C LYS A 36 -7.26 11.61 -13.20
N MET A 37 -5.98 11.29 -13.35
CA MET A 37 -5.16 11.77 -14.47
C MET A 37 -5.63 11.22 -15.81
N ASP A 38 -6.07 9.96 -15.86
CA ASP A 38 -6.65 9.35 -17.06
C ASP A 38 -7.98 10.02 -17.45
N GLU A 39 -8.85 10.34 -16.48
CA GLU A 39 -10.08 11.10 -16.70
C GLU A 39 -9.81 12.53 -17.18
N ASP A 40 -8.85 13.23 -16.58
CA ASP A 40 -8.46 14.60 -16.98
C ASP A 40 -7.74 14.62 -18.34
N ALA A 41 -7.06 13.53 -18.71
CA ALA A 41 -6.42 13.36 -20.02
C ALA A 41 -7.42 12.97 -21.11
N ALA A 42 -8.42 12.14 -20.79
CA ALA A 42 -9.47 11.72 -21.71
C ALA A 42 -10.54 12.80 -21.95
N GLY A 43 -10.80 13.67 -20.96
CA GLY A 43 -11.71 14.81 -21.08
C GLY A 43 -11.16 16.03 -21.83
N GLN A 44 -9.89 15.99 -22.24
CA GLN A 44 -9.23 17.04 -23.04
C GLN A 44 -9.14 16.73 -24.54
N GLN A 45 -9.89 15.72 -25.02
CA GLN A 45 -10.06 15.45 -26.46
C GLN A 45 -11.42 15.93 -26.97
#